data_AF-A0A5C0SHK2-F1
#
_entry.id   AF-A0A5C0SHK2-F1
#
_cell.length_a   1.000
_cell.length_b   1.000
_cell.length_c   1.000
_cell.angle_alpha   90.00
_cell.angle_beta   90.00
_cell.angle_gamma   90.00
#
_symmetry.space_group_name_H-M   'P 1'
#
loop_
_entity.id
_entity.type
_entity.pdbx_description
1 polymer ?
#
loop_
_entity_poly.entity_id
_entity_poly.type
_entity_poly.pdbx_seq_one_letter_code
_entity_poly.pdbx_strand_id
1 'polypeptide(L)'
;MKELTLFKGHQVRIVLDKESNAYFHAQDVGDVLEIEDVKSTIRNYGEKHKIRLTNSDVQDMHFRNFDEPLNNRGENFLTEAGVYKLSFRSPKREAEEFTDWVTSEVLPSIRKEGAYITNNANPEMLRDKADEIESLTTLNETAKIMLPVLDKAGLKPQYQALALKQIYRKAGIDLPIEELKADKEIFDLESIAKVVGIYSKTNKPHGQAIKAILENIEIGDNEKETVSFEKNGHMGTTTQYTKTVIDKVKQWLLDNNYPTDIKYVTSTNRSKTYRVVYINNGGEVA
;
A
#
# COMPACT_ATOMS: atom_id res chain seq x y z
N MET A 1 29.35 5.51 -10.12
CA MET A 1 29.01 4.35 -10.97
C MET A 1 30.25 3.47 -11.01
N LYS A 2 30.34 2.45 -10.15
CA LYS A 2 31.51 1.57 -10.07
C LYS A 2 31.23 0.31 -10.88
N GLU A 3 32.15 0.02 -11.78
CA GLU A 3 32.13 -1.05 -12.78
C GLU A 3 31.74 -2.40 -12.17
N LEU A 4 30.90 -3.16 -12.87
CA LEU A 4 30.73 -4.59 -12.59
C LEU A 4 32.09 -5.26 -12.80
N THR A 5 32.81 -5.53 -11.71
CA THR A 5 34.09 -6.24 -11.64
C THR A 5 34.05 -7.69 -12.15
N LEU A 6 32.93 -8.16 -12.69
CA LEU A 6 32.75 -9.52 -13.22
C LEU A 6 33.68 -9.80 -14.42
N PHE A 7 34.15 -8.76 -15.12
CA PHE A 7 34.82 -8.91 -16.42
C PHE A 7 36.20 -8.24 -16.52
N LYS A 8 36.93 -8.04 -15.41
CA LYS A 8 38.32 -7.54 -15.39
C LYS A 8 38.59 -6.31 -16.30
N GLY A 9 37.66 -5.35 -16.34
CA GLY A 9 37.80 -4.12 -17.15
C GLY A 9 37.36 -4.25 -18.61
N HIS A 10 36.83 -5.39 -19.04
CA HIS A 10 36.17 -5.52 -20.34
C HIS A 10 34.76 -4.93 -20.30
N GLN A 11 34.42 -4.16 -21.33
CA GLN A 11 33.06 -3.63 -21.49
C GLN A 11 32.14 -4.73 -22.01
N VAL A 12 31.22 -5.17 -21.15
CA VAL A 12 30.11 -6.06 -21.54
C VAL A 12 28.85 -5.22 -21.61
N ARG A 13 28.17 -5.26 -22.77
CA ARG A 13 26.84 -4.65 -22.92
C ARG A 13 25.82 -5.42 -22.09
N ILE A 14 25.09 -4.70 -21.25
CA ILE A 14 24.13 -5.21 -20.29
C ILE A 14 22.82 -4.43 -20.44
N VAL A 15 21.71 -5.17 -20.40
CA VAL A 15 20.38 -4.60 -20.21
C VAL A 15 19.73 -5.21 -18.98
N LEU A 16 18.92 -4.43 -18.27
CA LEU A 16 18.11 -4.87 -17.14
C LEU A 16 16.63 -4.68 -17.47
N ASP A 17 15.82 -5.70 -17.23
CA ASP A 17 14.37 -5.54 -17.28
C ASP A 17 13.82 -4.83 -16.02
N LYS A 18 12.50 -4.65 -15.98
CA LYS A 18 11.79 -4.00 -14.87
C LYS A 18 11.84 -4.80 -13.57
N GLU A 19 12.15 -6.09 -13.63
CA GLU A 19 12.32 -6.98 -12.47
C GLU A 19 13.79 -7.08 -12.04
N SER A 20 14.68 -6.28 -12.64
CA SER A 20 16.14 -6.31 -12.43
C SER A 20 16.82 -7.60 -12.88
N ASN A 21 16.20 -8.39 -13.76
CA ASN A 21 16.90 -9.50 -14.41
C ASN A 21 17.94 -8.94 -15.39
N ALA A 22 19.18 -9.41 -15.27
CA ALA A 22 20.28 -8.98 -16.11
C ALA A 22 20.45 -9.86 -17.35
N TYR A 23 20.64 -9.20 -18.50
CA TYR A 23 20.97 -9.84 -19.77
C TYR A 23 22.26 -9.27 -20.34
N PHE A 24 23.19 -10.16 -20.68
CA PHE A 24 24.55 -9.85 -21.08
C PHE A 24 24.75 -10.14 -22.57
N HIS A 25 25.29 -9.19 -23.33
CA HIS A 25 25.49 -9.40 -24.76
C HIS A 25 26.41 -10.59 -25.01
N ALA A 26 25.96 -11.55 -25.83
CA ALA A 26 26.61 -12.84 -25.92
C ALA A 26 28.03 -12.76 -26.48
N GLN A 27 28.26 -11.94 -27.51
CA GLN A 27 29.60 -11.80 -28.09
C GLN A 27 30.58 -11.22 -27.08
N ASP A 28 30.16 -10.18 -26.35
CA ASP A 28 31.02 -9.50 -25.39
C ASP A 28 31.42 -10.46 -24.27
N VAL A 29 30.48 -11.26 -23.76
CA VAL A 29 30.78 -12.33 -22.78
C VAL A 29 31.77 -13.34 -23.36
N GLY A 30 31.61 -13.70 -24.63
CA GLY A 30 32.55 -14.56 -25.33
C GLY A 30 33.96 -14.02 -25.43
N ASP A 31 34.07 -12.75 -25.77
CA ASP A 31 35.36 -12.07 -25.91
C ASP A 31 36.08 -12.03 -24.56
N VAL A 32 35.34 -11.81 -23.44
CA VAL A 32 35.93 -11.87 -22.09
C VAL A 32 36.39 -13.27 -21.70
N LEU A 33 35.67 -14.31 -22.12
CA LEU A 33 36.00 -15.70 -21.84
C LEU A 33 36.96 -16.32 -22.87
N GLU A 34 37.48 -15.52 -23.82
CA GLU A 34 38.31 -15.95 -24.94
C GLU A 34 37.71 -17.10 -25.78
N ILE A 35 36.39 -17.07 -25.96
CA ILE A 35 35.62 -18.03 -26.76
C ILE A 35 35.49 -17.51 -28.18
N GLU A 36 36.20 -18.14 -29.13
CA GLU A 36 36.26 -17.68 -30.52
C GLU A 36 34.90 -17.73 -31.26
N ASP A 37 34.14 -18.82 -31.10
CA ASP A 37 32.83 -18.98 -31.75
C ASP A 37 31.70 -19.15 -30.75
N VAL A 38 31.31 -18.04 -30.14
CA VAL A 38 30.22 -17.97 -29.16
C VAL A 38 28.90 -18.36 -29.80
N LYS A 39 28.63 -17.88 -31.02
CA LYS A 39 27.35 -18.09 -31.70
C LYS A 39 27.08 -19.57 -31.91
N SER A 40 28.08 -20.34 -32.31
CA SER A 40 27.99 -21.81 -32.40
C SER A 40 27.87 -22.45 -31.03
N THR A 41 28.66 -22.01 -30.05
CA THR A 41 28.66 -22.55 -28.68
C THR A 41 27.29 -22.43 -27.99
N ILE A 42 26.60 -21.32 -28.18
CA ILE A 42 25.28 -21.05 -27.58
C ILE A 42 24.11 -21.41 -28.51
N ARG A 43 24.37 -22.02 -29.67
CA ARG A 43 23.33 -22.32 -30.67
C ARG A 43 22.18 -23.13 -30.06
N ASN A 44 22.53 -24.13 -29.24
CA ASN A 44 21.58 -25.04 -28.61
C ASN A 44 21.08 -24.56 -27.23
N TYR A 45 21.37 -23.33 -26.84
CA TYR A 45 20.84 -22.76 -25.61
C TYR A 45 19.36 -22.41 -25.82
N GLY A 46 18.50 -22.94 -24.96
CA GLY A 46 17.09 -22.56 -24.89
C GLY A 46 16.88 -21.23 -24.16
N GLU A 47 15.63 -20.77 -24.13
CA GLU A 47 15.21 -19.44 -23.66
C GLU A 47 15.67 -19.09 -22.24
N LYS A 48 15.76 -20.10 -21.35
CA LYS A 48 16.28 -19.92 -19.98
C LYS A 48 17.71 -19.39 -19.91
N HIS A 49 18.51 -19.61 -20.95
CA HIS A 49 19.94 -19.30 -20.98
C HIS A 49 20.30 -18.23 -22.03
N LYS A 50 19.47 -18.07 -23.06
CA LYS A 50 19.73 -17.19 -24.19
C LYS A 50 18.43 -16.59 -24.68
N ILE A 51 18.43 -15.29 -24.88
CA ILE A 51 17.34 -14.55 -25.50
C ILE A 51 17.86 -13.77 -26.70
N ARG A 52 16.96 -13.40 -27.61
CA ARG A 52 17.26 -12.52 -28.73
C ARG A 52 16.54 -11.21 -28.50
N LEU A 53 17.27 -10.11 -28.47
CA LEU A 53 16.73 -8.77 -28.24
C LEU A 53 16.91 -7.91 -29.48
N THR A 54 15.87 -7.17 -29.83
CA THR A 54 15.87 -6.15 -30.88
C THR A 54 15.93 -4.75 -30.26
N ASN A 55 16.06 -3.71 -31.10
CA ASN A 55 16.04 -2.34 -30.61
C ASN A 55 14.76 -1.95 -29.88
N SER A 56 13.57 -2.45 -30.31
CA SER A 56 12.34 -2.12 -29.58
C SER A 56 12.32 -2.80 -28.22
N ASP A 57 12.77 -4.05 -28.14
CA ASP A 57 12.79 -4.79 -26.87
C ASP A 57 13.66 -4.08 -25.83
N VAL A 58 14.79 -3.49 -26.25
CA VAL A 58 15.69 -2.75 -25.36
C VAL A 58 15.17 -1.36 -25.00
N GLN A 59 14.31 -0.74 -25.81
CA GLN A 59 13.67 0.53 -25.46
C GLN A 59 12.69 0.40 -24.29
N ASP A 60 12.07 -0.78 -24.13
CA ASP A 60 11.14 -1.08 -23.04
C ASP A 60 11.83 -1.54 -21.74
N MET A 61 13.15 -1.68 -21.76
CA MET A 61 13.97 -2.11 -20.61
C MET A 61 14.15 -0.98 -19.58
N HIS A 62 14.39 -1.38 -18.32
CA HIS A 62 14.60 -0.43 -17.23
C HIS A 62 15.97 0.26 -17.32
N PHE A 63 16.99 -0.45 -17.80
CA PHE A 63 18.35 0.08 -17.92
C PHE A 63 19.12 -0.58 -19.06
N ARG A 64 20.03 0.17 -19.67
CA ARG A 64 21.10 -0.33 -20.55
C ARG A 64 22.38 0.49 -20.35
N ASN A 65 23.54 -0.12 -20.55
CA ASN A 65 24.85 0.55 -20.40
C ASN A 65 25.55 0.90 -21.72
N PHE A 66 24.82 0.93 -22.84
CA PHE A 66 25.34 1.24 -24.17
C PHE A 66 24.36 2.13 -24.95
N ASP A 67 24.89 2.97 -25.83
CA ASP A 67 24.10 3.93 -26.60
C ASP A 67 23.81 3.44 -28.02
N GLU A 68 24.68 2.57 -28.54
CA GLU A 68 24.60 2.05 -29.90
C GLU A 68 23.33 1.22 -30.10
N PRO A 69 22.59 1.45 -31.21
CA PRO A 69 21.45 0.62 -31.54
C PRO A 69 21.87 -0.82 -31.84
N LEU A 70 21.07 -1.77 -31.39
CA LEU A 70 21.17 -3.16 -31.81
C LEU A 70 20.88 -3.30 -33.30
N ASN A 71 21.40 -4.37 -33.89
CA ASN A 71 21.08 -4.77 -35.25
C ASN A 71 19.58 -4.97 -35.45
N ASN A 72 19.05 -4.55 -36.60
CA ASN A 72 17.61 -4.66 -36.94
C ASN A 72 17.06 -6.10 -36.88
N ARG A 73 17.91 -7.11 -37.03
CA ARG A 73 17.53 -8.52 -36.94
C ARG A 73 17.51 -9.03 -35.49
N GLY A 74 17.95 -8.24 -34.53
CA GLY A 74 18.20 -8.61 -33.13
C GLY A 74 19.57 -9.24 -32.89
N GLU A 75 20.04 -9.13 -31.66
CA GLU A 75 21.30 -9.67 -31.13
C GLU A 75 21.02 -10.69 -30.03
N ASN A 76 21.96 -11.62 -29.81
CA ASN A 76 21.82 -12.62 -28.77
C ASN A 76 22.35 -12.07 -27.45
N PHE A 77 21.55 -12.21 -26.40
CA PHE A 77 21.93 -11.93 -25.03
C PHE A 77 21.82 -13.22 -24.21
N LEU A 78 22.68 -13.36 -23.21
CA LEU A 78 22.68 -14.43 -22.24
C LEU A 78 21.99 -13.94 -20.98
N THR A 79 21.14 -14.79 -20.40
CA THR A 79 20.73 -14.60 -19.01
C THR A 79 21.92 -14.87 -18.10
N GLU A 80 21.83 -14.50 -16.83
CA GLU A 80 22.86 -14.85 -15.83
C GLU A 80 23.12 -16.37 -15.80
N ALA A 81 22.06 -17.19 -15.84
CA ALA A 81 22.17 -18.64 -15.96
C ALA A 81 22.89 -19.09 -17.25
N GLY A 82 22.72 -18.34 -18.35
CA GLY A 82 23.45 -18.55 -19.59
C GLY A 82 24.94 -18.26 -19.48
N VAL A 83 25.32 -17.17 -18.80
CA VAL A 83 26.73 -16.83 -18.54
C VAL A 83 27.39 -17.91 -17.70
N TYR A 84 26.73 -18.38 -16.63
CA TYR A 84 27.25 -19.48 -15.80
C TYR A 84 27.41 -20.76 -16.60
N LYS A 85 26.40 -21.14 -17.38
CA LYS A 85 26.45 -22.35 -18.21
C LYS A 85 27.56 -22.29 -19.26
N LEU A 86 27.80 -21.12 -19.84
CA LEU A 86 28.86 -20.91 -20.82
C LEU A 86 30.23 -21.03 -20.15
N SER A 87 30.42 -20.33 -19.03
CA SER A 87 31.68 -20.31 -18.28
C SER A 87 32.04 -21.71 -17.77
N PHE A 88 31.10 -22.41 -17.14
CA PHE A 88 31.35 -23.73 -16.52
C PHE A 88 31.63 -24.85 -17.53
N ARG A 89 31.34 -24.63 -18.81
CA ARG A 89 31.59 -25.60 -19.89
C ARG A 89 32.85 -25.29 -20.69
N SER A 90 33.39 -24.08 -20.56
CA SER A 90 34.52 -23.66 -21.37
C SER A 90 35.83 -24.13 -20.73
N PRO A 91 36.74 -24.77 -21.49
CA PRO A 91 38.08 -25.12 -21.01
C PRO A 91 39.08 -23.95 -21.15
N LYS A 92 38.60 -22.72 -21.42
CA LYS A 92 39.45 -21.53 -21.53
C LYS A 92 39.87 -21.07 -20.14
N ARG A 93 41.12 -20.64 -20.01
CA ARG A 93 41.72 -20.25 -18.73
C ARG A 93 40.92 -19.15 -18.02
N GLU A 94 40.41 -18.18 -18.77
CA GLU A 94 39.61 -17.07 -18.27
C GLU A 94 38.26 -17.55 -17.72
N ALA A 95 37.67 -18.57 -18.35
CA ALA A 95 36.44 -19.20 -17.89
C ALA A 95 36.67 -20.12 -16.68
N GLU A 96 37.82 -20.81 -16.62
CA GLU A 96 38.24 -21.59 -15.45
C GLU A 96 38.47 -20.68 -14.24
N GLU A 97 39.20 -19.57 -14.39
CA GLU A 97 39.42 -18.61 -13.30
C GLU A 97 38.09 -18.07 -12.73
N PHE A 98 37.12 -17.74 -13.59
CA PHE A 98 35.80 -17.33 -13.16
C PHE A 98 35.06 -18.45 -12.43
N THR A 99 35.09 -19.66 -12.99
CA THR A 99 34.42 -20.83 -12.41
C THR A 99 35.02 -21.20 -11.06
N ASP A 100 36.34 -21.17 -10.92
CA ASP A 100 37.07 -21.44 -9.68
C ASP A 100 36.73 -20.41 -8.60
N TRP A 101 36.70 -19.12 -8.95
CA TRP A 101 36.28 -18.06 -8.03
C TRP A 101 34.83 -18.28 -7.54
N VAL A 102 33.89 -18.55 -8.46
CA VAL A 102 32.49 -18.81 -8.09
C VAL A 102 32.37 -20.04 -7.19
N THR A 103 33.05 -21.14 -7.52
CA THR A 103 32.89 -22.43 -6.84
C THR A 103 33.69 -22.58 -5.55
N SER A 104 34.83 -21.89 -5.43
CA SER A 104 35.74 -22.00 -4.28
C SER A 104 35.54 -20.87 -3.27
N GLU A 105 35.05 -19.70 -3.70
CA GLU A 105 34.88 -18.52 -2.85
C GLU A 105 33.41 -18.15 -2.70
N VAL A 106 32.74 -17.77 -3.79
CA VAL A 106 31.38 -17.18 -3.74
C VAL A 106 30.34 -18.15 -3.18
N LEU A 107 30.17 -19.31 -3.81
CA LEU A 107 29.16 -20.29 -3.40
C LEU A 107 29.42 -20.84 -1.98
N PRO A 108 30.68 -21.16 -1.59
CA PRO A 108 30.98 -21.55 -0.22
C PRO A 108 30.68 -20.45 0.81
N SER A 109 30.99 -19.17 0.52
CA SER A 109 30.65 -18.05 1.40
C SER A 109 29.14 -17.93 1.58
N ILE A 110 28.37 -17.93 0.48
CA ILE A 110 26.90 -17.89 0.55
C ILE A 110 26.35 -19.07 1.36
N ARG A 111 26.84 -20.29 1.13
CA ARG A 111 26.36 -21.48 1.86
C ARG A 111 26.68 -21.43 3.37
N LYS A 112 27.85 -20.92 3.75
CA LYS A 112 28.31 -20.91 5.14
C LYS A 112 27.78 -19.71 5.93
N GLU A 113 27.78 -18.54 5.31
CA GLU A 113 27.55 -17.25 5.96
C GLU A 113 26.23 -16.60 5.53
N GLY A 114 25.56 -17.16 4.51
CA GLY A 114 24.32 -16.61 3.96
C GLY A 114 24.51 -15.45 2.99
N ALA A 115 25.75 -14.97 2.81
CA ALA A 115 26.07 -13.86 1.92
C ALA A 115 27.49 -13.99 1.34
N TYR A 116 27.74 -13.26 0.26
CA TYR A 116 29.08 -12.99 -0.25
C TYR A 116 29.29 -11.48 -0.30
N ILE A 117 30.23 -10.97 0.49
CA ILE A 117 30.50 -9.53 0.62
C ILE A 117 31.93 -9.29 0.16
N THR A 118 32.10 -8.43 -0.84
CA THR A 118 33.43 -8.03 -1.34
C THR A 118 33.89 -6.75 -0.66
N ASN A 119 35.21 -6.51 -0.65
CA ASN A 119 35.80 -5.26 -0.14
C ASN A 119 35.39 -4.00 -0.95
N ASN A 120 34.76 -4.19 -2.12
CA ASN A 120 34.21 -3.12 -2.94
C ASN A 120 32.74 -2.80 -2.61
N ALA A 121 32.11 -3.57 -1.72
CA ALA A 121 30.77 -3.28 -1.26
C ALA A 121 30.75 -1.91 -0.56
N ASN A 122 29.80 -1.06 -0.93
CA ASN A 122 29.65 0.23 -0.29
C ASN A 122 29.12 0.01 1.14
N PRO A 123 29.89 0.30 2.20
CA PRO A 123 29.47 0.07 3.57
C PRO A 123 28.20 0.84 3.93
N GLU A 124 27.99 2.03 3.34
CA GLU A 124 26.76 2.81 3.52
C GLU A 124 25.56 2.09 2.90
N MET A 125 25.67 1.58 1.66
CA MET A 125 24.57 0.83 1.05
C MET A 125 24.25 -0.49 1.77
N LEU A 126 25.28 -1.17 2.30
CA LEU A 126 25.08 -2.37 3.11
C LEU A 126 24.37 -2.04 4.41
N ARG A 127 24.74 -0.91 5.03
CA ARG A 127 24.11 -0.42 6.26
C ARG A 127 22.68 0.04 6.00
N ASP A 128 22.42 0.78 4.93
CA ASP A 128 21.07 1.21 4.55
C ASP A 128 20.15 -0.01 4.34
N LYS A 129 20.63 -1.05 3.66
CA LYS A 129 19.89 -2.31 3.51
C LYS A 129 19.70 -3.06 4.82
N ALA A 130 20.71 -3.08 5.68
CA ALA A 130 20.60 -3.70 7.01
C ALA A 130 19.60 -2.94 7.90
N ASP A 131 19.65 -1.60 7.89
CA ASP A 131 18.77 -0.69 8.61
C ASP A 131 17.31 -0.82 8.09
N GLU A 132 17.11 -1.01 6.78
CA GLU A 132 15.80 -1.31 6.18
C GLU A 132 15.23 -2.64 6.71
N ILE A 133 16.05 -3.70 6.73
CA ILE A 133 15.67 -5.03 7.23
C ILE A 133 15.40 -4.99 8.75
N GLU A 134 16.27 -4.35 9.53
CA GLU A 134 16.13 -4.19 10.98
C GLU A 134 14.88 -3.37 11.32
N SER A 135 14.63 -2.28 10.60
CA SER A 135 13.42 -1.47 10.73
C SER A 135 12.17 -2.30 10.43
N LEU A 136 12.14 -3.07 9.33
CA LEU A 136 11.03 -3.96 9.00
C LEU A 136 10.76 -5.02 10.08
N THR A 137 11.81 -5.66 10.60
CA THR A 137 11.64 -6.64 11.69
C THR A 137 11.10 -6.00 12.96
N THR A 138 11.66 -4.85 13.37
CA THR A 138 11.20 -4.08 14.53
C THR A 138 9.75 -3.63 14.40
N LEU A 139 9.34 -3.17 13.21
CA LEU A 139 7.96 -2.77 12.92
C LEU A 139 7.01 -3.96 12.99
N ASN A 140 7.41 -5.11 12.42
CA ASN A 140 6.61 -6.34 12.48
C ASN A 140 6.45 -6.84 13.91
N GLU A 141 7.49 -6.79 14.74
CA GLU A 141 7.41 -7.13 16.16
C GLU A 141 6.52 -6.14 16.94
N THR A 142 6.68 -4.84 16.68
CA THR A 142 5.83 -3.80 17.26
C THR A 142 4.37 -4.02 16.90
N ALA A 143 4.07 -4.31 15.64
CA ALA A 143 2.73 -4.64 15.16
C ALA A 143 2.17 -5.89 15.86
N LYS A 144 2.97 -6.96 15.99
CA LYS A 144 2.58 -8.18 16.71
C LYS A 144 2.24 -7.93 18.18
N ILE A 145 2.94 -7.00 18.84
CA ILE A 145 2.69 -6.65 20.24
C ILE A 145 1.48 -5.71 20.36
N MET A 146 1.38 -4.70 19.50
CA MET A 146 0.32 -3.70 19.57
C MET A 146 -1.04 -4.26 19.16
N LEU A 147 -1.13 -5.07 18.10
CA LEU A 147 -2.43 -5.56 17.60
C LEU A 147 -3.29 -6.20 18.70
N PRO A 148 -2.78 -7.14 19.52
CA PRO A 148 -3.53 -7.69 20.66
C PRO A 148 -3.91 -6.65 21.72
N VAL A 149 -3.08 -5.63 21.95
CA VAL A 149 -3.37 -4.55 22.91
C VAL A 149 -4.51 -3.67 22.39
N LEU A 150 -4.48 -3.32 21.10
CA LEU A 150 -5.54 -2.53 20.46
C LEU A 150 -6.86 -3.31 20.42
N ASP A 151 -6.80 -4.62 20.18
CA ASP A 151 -7.97 -5.51 20.21
C ASP A 151 -8.58 -5.60 21.61
N LYS A 152 -7.76 -5.83 22.64
CA LYS A 152 -8.20 -5.84 24.05
C LYS A 152 -8.74 -4.49 24.52
N ALA A 153 -8.25 -3.39 23.95
CA ALA A 153 -8.77 -2.05 24.18
C ALA A 153 -10.09 -1.78 23.43
N GLY A 154 -10.60 -2.74 22.65
CA GLY A 154 -11.87 -2.64 21.93
C GLY A 154 -11.81 -1.78 20.68
N LEU A 155 -10.62 -1.47 20.15
CA LEU A 155 -10.52 -0.70 18.92
C LEU A 155 -11.03 -1.51 17.73
N LYS A 156 -11.90 -0.90 16.94
CA LYS A 156 -12.44 -1.51 15.72
C LYS A 156 -11.33 -1.77 14.69
N PRO A 157 -11.44 -2.80 13.83
CA PRO A 157 -10.42 -3.16 12.86
C PRO A 157 -9.92 -2.01 11.98
N GLN A 158 -10.81 -1.07 11.61
CA GLN A 158 -10.42 0.09 10.80
C GLN A 158 -9.42 1.02 11.51
N TYR A 159 -9.53 1.17 12.84
CA TYR A 159 -8.62 2.01 13.62
C TYR A 159 -7.30 1.29 13.90
N GLN A 160 -7.34 -0.04 14.04
CA GLN A 160 -6.14 -0.86 14.13
C GLN A 160 -5.32 -0.78 12.83
N ALA A 161 -5.98 -0.85 11.68
CA ALA A 161 -5.36 -0.70 10.36
C ALA A 161 -4.72 0.70 10.18
N LEU A 162 -5.39 1.76 10.63
CA LEU A 162 -4.83 3.12 10.59
C LEU A 162 -3.60 3.27 11.51
N ALA A 163 -3.65 2.71 12.71
CA ALA A 163 -2.52 2.71 13.64
C ALA A 163 -1.31 1.99 13.04
N LEU A 164 -1.53 0.82 12.43
CA LEU A 164 -0.48 0.12 11.68
C LEU A 164 0.05 0.97 10.53
N LYS A 165 -0.81 1.57 9.70
CA LYS A 165 -0.38 2.45 8.61
C LYS A 165 0.56 3.55 9.10
N GLN A 166 0.26 4.16 10.25
CA GLN A 166 1.12 5.19 10.85
C GLN A 166 2.47 4.65 11.33
N ILE A 167 2.50 3.44 11.92
CA ILE A 167 3.73 2.78 12.37
C ILE A 167 4.67 2.54 11.19
N TYR A 168 4.17 1.93 10.11
CA TYR A 168 4.98 1.64 8.93
C TYR A 168 5.36 2.92 8.15
N ARG A 169 4.47 3.93 8.08
CA ARG A 169 4.76 5.20 7.40
C ARG A 169 5.90 5.98 8.04
N LYS A 170 6.06 5.93 9.37
CA LYS A 170 7.20 6.57 10.06
C LYS A 170 8.56 5.99 9.64
N ALA A 171 8.57 4.77 9.14
CA ALA A 171 9.75 4.12 8.56
C ALA A 171 9.83 4.27 7.03
N GLY A 172 9.01 5.13 6.42
CA GLY A 172 8.98 5.35 4.98
C GLY A 172 8.22 4.28 4.18
N ILE A 173 7.53 3.34 4.85
CA ILE A 173 6.79 2.26 4.22
C ILE A 173 5.31 2.62 4.18
N ASP A 174 4.76 2.84 2.98
CA ASP A 174 3.33 3.08 2.83
C ASP A 174 2.58 1.75 2.61
N LEU A 175 1.70 1.41 3.55
CA LEU A 175 0.84 0.24 3.41
C LEU A 175 -0.31 0.56 2.46
N PRO A 176 -0.60 -0.29 1.46
CA PRO A 176 -1.71 -0.12 0.51
C PRO A 176 -3.04 -0.47 1.17
N ILE A 177 -3.32 0.13 2.32
CA ILE A 177 -4.63 0.11 2.96
C ILE A 177 -5.43 1.18 2.22
N GLU A 178 -6.45 0.75 1.48
CA GLU A 178 -7.48 1.63 0.92
C GLU A 178 -7.85 2.66 1.99
N GLU A 179 -7.98 3.94 1.62
CA GLU A 179 -8.32 4.98 2.57
C GLU A 179 -9.63 4.62 3.28
N LEU A 180 -9.49 4.03 4.47
CA LEU A 180 -10.54 3.89 5.44
C LEU A 180 -10.84 5.32 5.85
N LYS A 181 -11.79 5.95 5.15
CA LYS A 181 -12.19 7.33 5.39
C LYS A 181 -12.47 7.49 6.88
N ALA A 182 -11.51 8.07 7.59
CA ALA A 182 -11.59 8.40 9.00
C ALA A 182 -12.40 9.69 9.22
N ASP A 183 -13.14 10.13 8.20
CA ASP A 183 -14.16 11.16 8.33
C ASP A 183 -15.50 10.48 8.61
N LYS A 184 -15.65 9.99 9.83
CA LYS A 184 -17.00 9.79 10.35
C LYS A 184 -17.54 11.17 10.67
N GLU A 185 -18.18 11.82 9.68
CA GLU A 185 -18.98 13.01 9.96
C GLU A 185 -20.04 12.62 11.01
N ILE A 186 -19.82 13.10 12.24
CA ILE A 186 -20.71 12.93 13.38
C ILE A 186 -21.56 14.18 13.51
N PHE A 187 -22.87 13.98 13.68
CA PHE A 187 -23.88 15.01 13.69
C PHE A 187 -24.59 15.00 15.05
N ASP A 188 -24.71 16.18 15.68
CA ASP A 188 -25.62 16.35 16.81
C ASP A 188 -27.09 16.42 16.35
N LEU A 189 -28.03 16.35 17.29
CA LEU A 189 -29.46 16.36 16.99
C LEU A 189 -29.91 17.62 16.23
N GLU A 190 -29.29 18.77 16.50
CA GLU A 190 -29.63 20.03 15.80
C GLU A 190 -29.13 20.02 14.36
N SER A 191 -27.95 19.44 14.11
CA SER A 191 -27.38 19.28 12.78
C SER A 191 -28.19 18.30 11.95
N ILE A 192 -28.61 17.17 12.53
CA ILE A 192 -29.54 16.24 11.87
C ILE A 192 -30.83 16.98 11.51
N ALA A 193 -31.42 17.73 12.44
CA ALA A 193 -32.65 18.49 12.21
C ALA A 193 -32.51 19.48 11.03
N LYS A 194 -31.37 20.18 10.91
CA LYS A 194 -31.09 21.04 9.75
C LYS A 194 -31.05 20.25 8.45
N VAL A 195 -30.39 19.10 8.43
CA VAL A 195 -30.21 18.27 7.23
C VAL A 195 -31.52 17.66 6.74
N VAL A 196 -32.37 17.21 7.66
CA VAL A 196 -33.68 16.60 7.31
C VAL A 196 -34.81 17.64 7.23
N GLY A 197 -34.51 18.91 7.44
CA GLY A 197 -35.48 20.00 7.29
C GLY A 197 -36.49 20.11 8.43
N ILE A 198 -36.22 19.61 9.64
CA ILE A 198 -37.16 19.64 10.77
C ILE A 198 -36.92 20.86 11.67
N TYR A 199 -37.91 21.77 11.71
CA TYR A 199 -37.83 23.03 12.45
C TYR A 199 -39.02 23.21 13.40
N SER A 200 -38.83 24.04 14.43
CA SER A 200 -39.89 24.53 15.29
C SER A 200 -40.72 25.61 14.59
N LYS A 201 -41.88 25.95 15.17
CA LYS A 201 -42.67 27.13 14.74
C LYS A 201 -41.89 28.46 14.81
N THR A 202 -40.82 28.51 15.59
CA THR A 202 -39.93 29.67 15.72
C THR A 202 -38.72 29.62 14.77
N ASN A 203 -38.77 28.75 13.76
CA ASN A 203 -37.75 28.59 12.73
C ASN A 203 -36.36 28.20 13.28
N LYS A 204 -36.33 27.37 14.34
CA LYS A 204 -35.09 26.81 14.89
C LYS A 204 -35.03 25.31 14.63
N PRO A 205 -33.84 24.73 14.33
CA PRO A 205 -33.69 23.29 14.16
C PRO A 205 -34.20 22.54 15.40
N HIS A 206 -35.11 21.58 15.21
CA HIS A 206 -35.85 21.00 16.32
C HIS A 206 -35.23 19.68 16.82
N GLY A 207 -34.07 19.76 17.49
CA GLY A 207 -33.33 18.57 17.96
C GLY A 207 -34.12 17.62 18.88
N GLN A 208 -35.03 18.14 19.71
CA GLN A 208 -35.90 17.29 20.56
C GLN A 208 -36.90 16.44 19.77
N ALA A 209 -37.27 16.90 18.57
CA ALA A 209 -38.16 16.14 17.69
C ALA A 209 -37.38 15.01 17.01
N ILE A 210 -36.13 15.28 16.60
CA ILE A 210 -35.21 14.22 16.14
C ILE A 210 -35.03 13.18 17.22
N LYS A 211 -34.77 13.58 18.47
CA LYS A 211 -34.66 12.63 19.59
C LYS A 211 -35.89 11.71 19.70
N ALA A 212 -37.09 12.28 19.56
CA ALA A 212 -38.33 11.50 19.59
C ALA A 212 -38.45 10.52 18.41
N ILE A 213 -38.00 10.91 17.22
CA ILE A 213 -37.95 10.02 16.04
C ILE A 213 -36.98 8.87 16.29
N LEU A 214 -35.77 9.17 16.79
CA LEU A 214 -34.73 8.16 17.03
C LEU A 214 -35.16 7.06 18.00
N GLU A 215 -36.12 7.31 18.89
CA GLU A 215 -36.68 6.30 19.81
C GLU A 215 -37.58 5.27 19.10
N ASN A 216 -38.00 5.57 17.86
CA ASN A 216 -38.78 4.67 17.01
C ASN A 216 -37.92 3.99 15.93
N ILE A 217 -36.60 4.14 15.99
CA ILE A 217 -35.66 3.64 14.99
C ILE A 217 -34.59 2.80 15.70
N GLU A 218 -34.24 1.65 15.14
CA GLU A 218 -33.12 0.86 15.63
C GLU A 218 -31.78 1.50 15.22
N ILE A 219 -30.97 1.87 16.20
CA ILE A 219 -29.65 2.51 16.04
C ILE A 219 -28.59 1.60 16.65
N GLY A 220 -27.71 1.08 15.80
CA GLY A 220 -26.59 0.25 16.23
C GLY A 220 -25.58 1.04 17.06
N ASP A 221 -24.80 0.35 17.90
CA ASP A 221 -23.75 0.99 18.70
C ASP A 221 -22.61 1.56 17.85
N ASN A 222 -22.49 1.13 16.60
CA ASN A 222 -21.59 1.71 15.62
C ASN A 222 -22.11 3.01 14.98
N GLU A 223 -23.35 3.42 15.23
CA GLU A 223 -23.99 4.58 14.60
C GLU A 223 -24.09 5.81 15.52
N LYS A 224 -23.70 5.67 16.79
CA LYS A 224 -23.71 6.72 17.82
C LYS A 224 -22.37 6.81 18.54
N GLU A 225 -22.01 8.00 18.99
CA GLU A 225 -20.78 8.27 19.74
C GLU A 225 -21.07 9.29 20.85
N THR A 226 -20.48 9.09 22.03
CA THR A 226 -20.62 10.04 23.14
C THR A 226 -19.40 10.92 23.20
N VAL A 227 -19.58 12.22 22.98
CA VAL A 227 -18.51 13.21 22.97
C VAL A 227 -18.67 14.17 24.14
N SER A 228 -17.55 14.63 24.69
CA SER A 228 -17.55 15.66 25.73
C SER A 228 -17.66 17.04 25.08
N PHE A 229 -18.46 17.94 25.67
CA PHE A 229 -18.56 19.32 25.23
C PHE A 229 -18.41 20.28 26.41
N GLU A 230 -17.90 21.47 26.12
CA GLU A 230 -17.82 22.57 27.05
C GLU A 230 -18.57 23.77 26.46
N LYS A 231 -19.60 24.25 27.16
CA LYS A 231 -20.39 25.40 26.73
C LYS A 231 -20.64 26.32 27.91
N ASN A 232 -20.20 27.56 27.80
CA ASN A 232 -20.32 28.59 28.84
C ASN A 232 -19.78 28.12 30.22
N GLY A 233 -18.66 27.39 30.23
CA GLY A 233 -18.03 26.87 31.46
C GLY A 233 -18.73 25.67 32.10
N HIS A 234 -19.81 25.16 31.49
CA HIS A 234 -20.41 23.88 31.87
C HIS A 234 -19.87 22.76 30.97
N MET A 235 -19.27 21.76 31.61
CA MET A 235 -18.81 20.54 30.94
C MET A 235 -19.91 19.47 31.01
N GLY A 236 -20.20 18.84 29.87
CA GLY A 236 -21.19 17.78 29.78
C GLY A 236 -20.84 16.79 28.67
N THR A 237 -21.63 15.73 28.53
CA THR A 237 -21.52 14.76 27.44
C THR A 237 -22.75 14.84 26.54
N THR A 238 -22.56 14.71 25.23
CA THR A 238 -23.63 14.65 24.24
C THR A 238 -23.44 13.47 23.31
N THR A 239 -24.54 12.86 22.87
CA THR A 239 -24.51 11.79 21.88
C THR A 239 -24.62 12.40 20.48
N GLN A 240 -23.68 12.05 19.61
CA GLN A 240 -23.67 12.39 18.19
C GLN A 240 -23.84 11.13 17.34
N TYR A 241 -24.27 11.30 16.09
CA TYR A 241 -24.70 10.21 15.23
C TYR A 241 -24.04 10.28 13.86
N THR A 242 -23.86 9.12 13.25
CA THR A 242 -23.31 9.01 11.90
C THR A 242 -24.32 9.39 10.81
N LYS A 243 -23.85 9.64 9.59
CA LYS A 243 -24.71 9.88 8.41
C LYS A 243 -25.78 8.81 8.19
N THR A 244 -25.49 7.54 8.47
CA THR A 244 -26.46 6.44 8.34
C THR A 244 -27.73 6.68 9.18
N VAL A 245 -27.61 7.33 10.34
CA VAL A 245 -28.76 7.69 11.18
C VAL A 245 -29.62 8.76 10.52
N ILE A 246 -29.02 9.71 9.78
CA ILE A 246 -29.77 10.71 9.01
C ILE A 246 -30.63 10.03 7.95
N ASP A 247 -30.08 9.04 7.25
CA ASP A 247 -30.82 8.31 6.22
C ASP A 247 -31.98 7.51 6.82
N LYS A 248 -31.79 6.89 7.99
CA LYS A 248 -32.88 6.25 8.75
C LYS A 248 -33.97 7.22 9.18
N VAL A 249 -33.60 8.43 9.62
CA VAL A 249 -34.58 9.48 9.97
C VAL A 249 -35.37 9.91 8.74
N LYS A 250 -34.72 10.09 7.58
CA LYS A 250 -35.42 10.39 6.32
C LYS A 250 -36.39 9.29 5.93
N GLN A 251 -35.96 8.03 6.05
CA GLN A 251 -36.82 6.88 5.76
C GLN A 251 -38.03 6.84 6.68
N TRP A 252 -37.83 7.04 7.99
CA TRP A 252 -38.93 7.11 8.95
C TRP A 252 -39.93 8.22 8.61
N LEU A 253 -39.46 9.39 8.16
CA LEU A 253 -40.34 10.49 7.73
C LEU A 253 -41.19 10.12 6.52
N LEU A 254 -40.60 9.46 5.53
CA LEU A 254 -41.31 8.95 4.36
C LEU A 254 -42.38 7.94 4.77
N ASP A 255 -42.01 6.96 5.61
CA ASP A 255 -42.89 5.89 6.06
C ASP A 255 -44.07 6.42 6.91
N ASN A 256 -43.87 7.54 7.61
CA ASN A 256 -44.89 8.19 8.45
C ASN A 256 -45.57 9.39 7.77
N ASN A 257 -45.36 9.58 6.45
CA ASN A 257 -45.97 10.63 5.65
C ASN A 257 -45.74 12.05 6.22
N TYR A 258 -44.50 12.36 6.61
CA TYR A 258 -44.06 13.65 7.14
C TYR A 258 -44.98 14.23 8.22
N PRO A 259 -45.08 13.58 9.40
CA PRO A 259 -46.03 13.97 10.42
C PRO A 259 -45.70 15.35 10.99
N THR A 260 -46.69 16.23 11.12
CA THR A 260 -46.48 17.56 11.73
C THR A 260 -46.42 17.52 13.26
N ASP A 261 -46.89 16.43 13.87
CA ASP A 261 -46.92 16.20 15.31
C ASP A 261 -46.18 14.90 15.66
N ILE A 262 -45.00 15.02 16.26
CA ILE A 262 -44.15 13.88 16.66
C ILE A 262 -44.38 13.60 18.14
N LYS A 263 -44.93 12.41 18.45
CA LYS A 263 -45.22 12.00 19.82
C LYS A 263 -44.00 11.33 20.46
N TYR A 264 -43.79 11.62 21.74
CA TYR A 264 -42.73 11.05 22.56
C TYR A 264 -43.28 10.66 23.92
N VAL A 265 -43.01 9.43 24.35
CA VAL A 265 -43.31 8.99 25.72
C VAL A 265 -42.03 9.07 26.53
N THR A 266 -42.04 9.89 27.57
CA THR A 266 -40.89 10.00 28.48
C THR A 266 -40.78 8.75 29.37
N SER A 267 -39.60 8.52 29.95
CA SER A 267 -39.37 7.47 30.96
C SER A 267 -40.33 7.53 32.17
N THR A 268 -40.92 8.69 32.43
CA THR A 268 -41.96 8.90 33.46
C THR A 268 -43.39 8.62 32.99
N ASN A 269 -43.56 7.96 31.85
CA ASN A 269 -44.83 7.63 31.19
C ASN A 269 -45.71 8.85 30.84
N ARG A 270 -45.12 10.04 30.74
CA ARG A 270 -45.80 11.26 30.27
C ARG A 270 -45.60 11.40 28.77
N SER A 271 -46.68 11.65 28.04
CA SER A 271 -46.62 11.95 26.61
C SER A 271 -46.30 13.42 26.37
N LYS A 272 -45.38 13.68 25.45
CA LYS A 272 -45.09 15.00 24.87
C LYS A 272 -45.34 14.92 23.37
N THR A 273 -45.82 16.01 22.80
CA THR A 273 -45.97 16.16 21.36
C THR A 273 -45.12 17.33 20.90
N TYR A 274 -44.21 17.07 19.97
CA TYR A 274 -43.39 18.10 19.33
C TYR A 274 -44.00 18.44 17.98
N ARG A 275 -44.43 19.70 17.84
CA ARG A 275 -45.01 20.19 16.59
C ARG A 275 -43.92 20.77 15.71
N VAL A 276 -43.77 20.23 14.51
CA VAL A 276 -42.68 20.54 13.58
C VAL A 276 -43.18 21.15 12.28
N VAL A 277 -42.29 21.88 11.63
CA VAL A 277 -42.45 22.44 10.28
C VAL A 277 -41.31 21.90 9.43
N TYR A 278 -41.61 21.53 8.19
CA TYR A 278 -40.62 21.03 7.24
C TYR A 278 -40.14 22.18 6.35
N ILE A 279 -38.83 22.35 6.25
CA ILE A 279 -38.20 23.35 5.39
C ILE A 279 -37.28 22.62 4.41
N ASN A 280 -37.60 22.68 3.12
CA ASN A 280 -36.74 22.18 2.06
C ASN A 280 -35.61 23.20 1.83
N ASN A 281 -34.36 22.78 1.99
CA ASN A 281 -33.18 23.56 1.56
C ASN A 281 -33.00 23.53 0.02
N GLY A 282 -34.09 23.69 -0.73
CA GLY A 282 -34.13 23.66 -2.19
C GLY A 282 -35.52 23.35 -2.75
N GLY A 283 -36.37 24.36 -2.85
CA GLY A 283 -37.61 24.32 -3.64
C GLY A 283 -38.84 23.75 -2.94
N GLU A 284 -39.96 24.47 -3.08
CA GLU A 284 -41.30 24.13 -2.59
C GLU A 284 -41.71 22.68 -2.92
N VAL A 285 -42.45 22.07 -2.00
CA VAL A 285 -43.53 21.16 -2.41
C VAL A 285 -44.77 21.50 -1.58
N ALA A 286 -45.87 21.65 -2.31
CA ALA A 286 -47.23 21.94 -1.86
C ALA A 286 -47.83 20.82 -0.99
#